data_AF-A0A066UN45-F1
#
_entry.id   AF-A0A066UN45-F1
#
_cell.length_a   1.000
_cell.length_b   1.000
_cell.length_c   1.000
_cell.angle_alpha   90.00
_cell.angle_beta   90.00
_cell.angle_gamma   90.00
#
_symmetry.space_group_name_H-M   'P 1'
#
loop_
_entity.id
_entity.type
_entity.pdbx_description
1 polymer ?
#
loop_
_entity_poly.entity_id
_entity_poly.type
_entity_poly.pdbx_seq_one_letter_code
_entity_poly.pdbx_strand_id
1 'polypeptide(L)'
;MYQISELAKKVGLSRTALLYYEKQNLISGRRLENGYRVYSDKDVQRVRLIQQLQAGGLTLQECKICLEAKVDRQLLQNRLIALDEEIEQKQKSRTLLAAMLGEGDLKAWHEGLDKLAPDAHLDWLMKQGFSEKEALRLKWLSKDMNEHNLYMADFMRVFETLERWGPGSEEETKKALSRVPTKPTKILEIGCGKGLATQVLAEQTEATITAIDNEQSALDRLTERFEQLGLSQRLETECSSMTELPFAKRSFDLMWAEGSAYIMGVEKALAAWKDLLSDNGYVMISDMVWRTDSPSKESIDFWNQEYPDIQLVQTRIEQMNKMSYQVVDHFPMSEEAWLNYYGPLGERVAELESEMAESPAFKDIKHEVNLCTQRAHEFGYHMFVLAKR
;
A
#
# COMPACT_ATOMS: atom_id res chain seq x y z
N MET A 1 30.94 -48.21 38.05
CA MET A 1 29.52 -48.20 38.47
C MET A 1 29.28 -46.90 39.22
N TYR A 2 28.14 -46.24 38.99
CA TYR A 2 27.83 -44.90 39.50
C TYR A 2 26.52 -44.92 40.27
N GLN A 3 26.47 -44.26 41.43
CA GLN A 3 25.18 -43.94 42.04
C GLN A 3 24.45 -42.87 41.22
N ILE A 4 23.14 -42.73 41.41
CA ILE A 4 22.33 -41.79 40.62
C ILE A 4 22.82 -40.33 40.73
N SER A 5 23.36 -39.93 41.88
CA SER A 5 23.93 -38.60 42.11
C SER A 5 25.23 -38.39 41.34
N GLU A 6 26.05 -39.42 41.19
CA GLU A 6 27.30 -39.38 40.42
C GLU A 6 27.01 -39.40 38.93
N LEU A 7 26.02 -40.21 38.49
CA LEU A 7 25.53 -40.21 37.11
C LEU A 7 24.98 -38.85 36.71
N ALA A 8 24.14 -38.24 37.57
CA ALA A 8 23.59 -36.90 37.39
C ALA A 8 24.69 -35.86 37.14
N LYS A 9 25.72 -35.83 37.99
CA LYS A 9 26.87 -34.94 37.83
C LYS A 9 27.62 -35.19 36.52
N LYS A 10 27.81 -36.46 36.14
CA LYS A 10 28.62 -36.85 34.98
C LYS A 10 27.96 -36.56 33.62
N VAL A 11 26.64 -36.49 33.58
CA VAL A 11 25.85 -36.21 32.36
C VAL A 11 25.18 -34.83 32.38
N GLY A 12 25.33 -34.07 33.47
CA GLY A 12 24.76 -32.72 33.59
C GLY A 12 23.24 -32.67 33.69
N LEU A 13 22.59 -33.74 34.18
CA LEU A 13 21.14 -33.81 34.35
C LEU A 13 20.74 -33.84 35.81
N SER A 14 19.51 -33.42 36.12
CA SER A 14 18.95 -33.55 37.46
C SER A 14 18.71 -35.02 37.81
N ARG A 15 18.77 -35.35 39.11
CA ARG A 15 18.42 -36.70 39.60
C ARG A 15 17.00 -37.09 39.18
N THR A 16 16.07 -36.13 39.19
CA THR A 16 14.68 -36.32 38.78
C THR A 16 14.56 -36.68 37.31
N ALA A 17 15.33 -36.04 36.42
CA ALA A 17 15.36 -36.37 35.00
C ALA A 17 15.87 -37.80 34.75
N LEU A 18 16.92 -38.22 35.46
CA LEU A 18 17.43 -39.60 35.34
C LEU A 18 16.46 -40.65 35.89
N LEU A 19 15.76 -40.36 36.99
CA LEU A 19 14.68 -41.23 37.50
C LEU A 19 13.52 -41.32 36.50
N TYR A 20 13.21 -40.23 35.80
CA TYR A 20 12.23 -40.23 34.73
C TYR A 20 12.69 -41.09 33.55
N TYR A 21 13.97 -41.01 33.15
CA TYR A 21 14.51 -41.83 32.06
C TYR A 21 14.48 -43.32 32.44
N GLU A 22 14.80 -43.65 33.69
CA GLU A 22 14.67 -45.00 34.22
C GLU A 22 13.20 -45.48 34.23
N LYS A 23 12.25 -44.62 34.62
CA LYS A 23 10.81 -44.93 34.57
C LYS A 23 10.32 -45.20 33.14
N GLN A 24 10.90 -44.53 32.14
CA GLN A 24 10.60 -44.75 30.72
C GLN A 24 11.35 -45.95 30.12
N ASN A 25 12.12 -46.69 30.92
CA ASN A 25 12.98 -47.81 30.52
C ASN A 25 14.10 -47.43 29.54
N LEU A 26 14.56 -46.19 29.57
CA LEU A 26 15.68 -45.73 28.74
C LEU A 26 17.04 -46.09 29.32
N ILE A 27 17.12 -46.20 30.64
CA ILE A 27 18.26 -46.70 31.40
C ILE A 27 17.75 -47.64 32.49
N SER A 28 18.59 -48.51 33.02
CA SER A 28 18.17 -49.45 34.07
C SER A 28 19.25 -49.59 35.14
N GLY A 29 18.96 -49.12 36.34
CA GLY A 29 19.87 -49.26 37.48
C GLY A 29 19.80 -50.67 38.08
N ARG A 30 20.95 -51.30 38.31
CA ARG A 30 21.02 -52.56 39.07
C ARG A 30 20.92 -52.23 40.57
N ARG A 31 20.06 -52.94 41.30
CA ARG A 31 20.03 -52.84 42.77
C ARG A 31 21.14 -53.70 43.38
N LEU A 32 21.88 -53.11 44.31
CA LEU A 32 22.84 -53.81 45.17
C LEU A 32 22.12 -54.37 46.41
N GLU A 33 22.76 -55.30 47.11
CA GLU A 33 22.24 -55.93 48.34
C GLU A 33 21.92 -54.90 49.45
N ASN A 34 22.60 -53.76 49.44
CA ASN A 34 22.37 -52.64 50.35
C ASN A 34 21.21 -51.71 49.93
N GLY A 35 20.43 -52.06 48.91
CA GLY A 35 19.25 -51.31 48.45
C GLY A 35 19.53 -50.13 47.51
N TYR A 36 20.80 -49.75 47.30
CA TYR A 36 21.15 -48.66 46.39
C TYR A 36 21.11 -49.10 44.92
N ARG A 37 20.71 -48.17 44.03
CA ARG A 37 20.79 -48.34 42.57
C ARG A 37 22.14 -47.87 42.05
N VAL A 38 22.77 -48.71 41.23
CA VAL A 38 24.01 -48.39 40.52
C VAL A 38 23.85 -48.54 39.02
N TYR A 39 24.49 -47.63 38.28
CA TYR A 39 24.46 -47.55 36.82
C TYR A 39 25.86 -47.81 36.25
N SER A 40 25.93 -48.39 35.07
CA SER A 40 27.16 -48.75 34.38
C SER A 40 27.68 -47.60 33.49
N ASP A 41 28.90 -47.73 32.97
CA ASP A 41 29.40 -46.83 31.93
C ASP A 41 28.56 -46.88 30.64
N LYS A 42 27.91 -48.02 30.35
CA LYS A 42 26.98 -48.12 29.22
C LYS A 42 25.75 -47.23 29.43
N ASP A 43 25.24 -47.14 30.65
CA ASP A 43 24.13 -46.24 30.98
C ASP A 43 24.54 -44.77 30.80
N VAL A 44 25.78 -44.40 31.18
CA VAL A 44 26.32 -43.05 30.93
C VAL A 44 26.34 -42.75 29.43
N GLN A 45 26.86 -43.66 28.61
CA GLN A 45 26.90 -43.49 27.16
C GLN A 45 25.50 -43.41 26.55
N ARG A 46 24.55 -44.22 27.05
CA ARG A 46 23.16 -44.23 26.61
C ARG A 46 22.45 -42.91 26.92
N VAL A 47 22.65 -42.35 28.11
CA VAL A 47 22.11 -41.01 28.46
C VAL A 47 22.68 -39.94 27.54
N ARG A 48 23.99 -39.97 27.26
CA ARG A 48 24.62 -39.00 26.35
C ARG A 48 24.07 -39.10 24.92
N LEU A 49 23.82 -40.31 24.43
CA LEU A 49 23.20 -40.51 23.12
C LEU A 49 21.77 -39.94 23.09
N ILE A 50 20.97 -40.15 24.15
CA ILE A 50 19.64 -39.54 24.29
C ILE A 50 19.73 -38.01 24.24
N GLN A 51 20.70 -37.41 24.96
CA GLN A 51 20.89 -35.95 24.94
C GLN A 51 21.20 -35.43 23.53
N GLN A 52 22.01 -36.15 22.75
CA GLN A 52 22.31 -35.76 21.36
C GLN A 52 21.09 -35.87 20.45
N LEU A 53 20.28 -36.94 20.58
CA LEU A 53 19.05 -37.10 19.82
C LEU A 53 18.01 -36.02 20.19
N GLN A 54 17.89 -35.69 21.47
CA GLN A 54 17.01 -34.60 21.92
C GLN A 54 17.49 -33.23 21.44
N ALA A 55 18.80 -33.00 21.37
CA ALA A 55 19.35 -31.77 20.80
C ALA A 55 19.03 -31.63 19.30
N GLY A 56 18.88 -32.76 18.59
CA GLY A 56 18.35 -32.80 17.22
C GLY A 56 16.82 -32.65 17.12
N GLY A 57 16.12 -32.39 18.23
CA GLY A 57 14.70 -32.13 18.26
C GLY A 57 13.80 -33.35 18.42
N LEU A 58 14.35 -34.54 18.72
CA LEU A 58 13.55 -35.74 18.99
C LEU A 58 12.99 -35.73 20.41
N THR A 59 11.75 -36.17 20.55
CA THR A 59 11.11 -36.44 21.84
C THR A 59 11.75 -37.64 22.53
N LEU A 60 11.51 -37.78 23.83
CA LEU A 60 12.05 -38.87 24.61
C LEU A 60 11.52 -40.26 24.16
N GLN A 61 10.28 -40.31 23.65
CA GLN A 61 9.69 -41.54 23.10
C GLN A 61 10.36 -41.93 21.77
N GLU A 62 10.62 -40.97 20.89
CA GLU A 62 11.33 -41.20 19.63
C GLU A 62 12.78 -41.62 19.88
N CYS A 63 13.46 -40.99 20.85
CA CYS A 63 14.79 -41.41 21.29
C CYS A 63 14.79 -42.88 21.74
N LYS A 64 13.76 -43.33 22.45
CA LYS A 64 13.62 -44.73 22.86
C LYS A 64 13.53 -45.65 21.65
N ILE A 65 12.69 -45.32 20.67
CA ILE A 65 12.52 -46.10 19.44
C ILE A 65 13.84 -46.18 18.68
N CYS A 66 14.58 -45.08 18.54
CA CYS A 66 15.90 -45.05 17.90
C CYS A 66 16.95 -45.92 18.62
N LEU A 67 16.82 -46.13 19.94
CA LEU A 67 17.72 -46.95 20.74
C LEU A 67 17.38 -48.44 20.76
N GLU A 68 16.12 -48.79 20.47
CA GLU A 68 15.60 -50.16 20.57
C GLU A 68 15.38 -50.82 19.20
N ALA A 69 15.19 -50.03 18.14
CA ALA A 69 14.95 -50.49 16.78
C ALA A 69 15.94 -49.89 15.77
N LYS A 70 15.94 -50.44 14.54
CA LYS A 70 16.65 -49.83 13.40
C LYS A 70 16.00 -48.46 13.14
N VAL A 71 16.82 -47.40 13.11
CA VAL A 71 16.39 -46.01 12.94
C VAL A 71 15.30 -45.89 11.88
N ASP A 72 14.13 -45.43 12.30
CA ASP A 72 13.00 -45.18 11.40
C ASP A 72 13.32 -43.94 10.55
N ARG A 73 13.66 -44.20 9.28
CA ARG A 73 14.01 -43.15 8.33
C ARG A 73 12.83 -42.20 8.07
N GLN A 74 11.59 -42.71 8.10
CA GLN A 74 10.41 -41.90 7.85
C GLN A 74 10.16 -40.91 8.98
N LEU A 75 10.34 -41.35 10.23
CA LEU A 75 10.24 -40.48 11.40
C LEU A 75 11.25 -39.32 11.32
N LEU A 76 12.51 -39.61 11.00
CA LEU A 76 13.53 -38.58 10.86
C LEU A 76 13.25 -37.63 9.69
N GLN A 77 12.75 -38.13 8.57
CA GLN A 77 12.35 -37.30 7.43
C GLN A 77 11.22 -36.35 7.79
N ASN A 78 10.18 -36.83 8.48
CA ASN A 78 9.07 -35.99 8.92
C ASN A 78 9.54 -34.91 9.89
N ARG A 79 10.48 -35.24 10.80
CA ARG A 79 11.03 -34.25 11.74
C ARG A 79 11.89 -33.21 11.03
N LEU A 80 12.63 -33.61 10.01
CA LEU A 80 13.43 -32.68 9.20
C LEU A 80 12.52 -31.67 8.47
N ILE A 81 11.43 -32.15 7.84
CA ILE A 81 10.44 -31.28 7.18
C ILE A 81 9.87 -30.26 8.16
N ALA A 82 9.45 -30.69 9.35
CA ALA A 82 8.91 -29.78 10.36
C ALA A 82 9.94 -28.75 10.84
N LEU A 83 11.22 -29.12 10.95
CA LEU A 83 12.29 -28.19 11.29
C LEU A 83 12.55 -27.17 10.17
N ASP A 84 12.51 -27.59 8.91
CA ASP A 84 12.66 -26.69 7.77
C ASP A 84 11.51 -25.66 7.73
N GLU A 85 10.27 -26.07 8.00
CA GLU A 85 9.11 -25.18 8.13
C GLU A 85 9.29 -24.17 9.30
N GLU A 86 9.75 -24.63 10.47
CA GLU A 86 10.03 -23.76 11.62
C GLU A 86 11.16 -22.75 11.31
N ILE A 87 12.20 -23.16 10.57
CA ILE A 87 13.30 -22.30 10.14
C ILE A 87 12.77 -21.24 9.18
N GLU A 88 11.97 -21.62 8.19
CA GLU A 88 11.38 -20.68 7.24
C GLU A 88 10.52 -19.63 7.95
N GLN A 89 9.69 -20.06 8.92
CA GLN A 89 8.87 -19.14 9.70
C GLN A 89 9.73 -18.18 10.54
N LYS A 90 10.76 -18.68 11.23
CA LYS A 90 11.67 -17.84 12.02
C LYS A 90 12.47 -16.88 11.15
N GLN A 91 12.87 -17.28 9.95
CA GLN A 91 13.52 -16.42 8.97
C GLN A 91 12.59 -15.29 8.53
N LYS A 92 11.33 -15.58 8.19
CA LYS A 92 10.32 -14.54 7.87
C LYS A 92 10.14 -13.55 9.02
N SER A 93 10.01 -14.02 10.25
CA SER A 93 9.92 -13.14 11.43
C SER A 93 11.18 -12.29 11.62
N ARG A 94 12.38 -12.86 11.43
CA ARG A 94 13.64 -12.10 11.50
C ARG A 94 13.68 -11.02 10.42
N THR A 95 13.34 -11.34 9.18
CA THR A 95 13.34 -10.37 8.07
C THR A 95 12.40 -9.21 8.36
N LEU A 96 11.20 -9.49 8.88
CA LEU A 96 10.28 -8.46 9.34
C LEU A 96 10.90 -7.56 10.42
N LEU A 97 11.46 -8.14 11.47
CA LEU A 97 12.06 -7.36 12.56
C LEU A 97 13.27 -6.54 12.10
N ALA A 98 14.11 -7.10 11.22
CA ALA A 98 15.24 -6.39 10.63
C ALA A 98 14.76 -5.22 9.76
N ALA A 99 13.73 -5.43 8.93
CA ALA A 99 13.12 -4.38 8.12
C ALA A 99 12.54 -3.26 9.00
N MET A 100 11.83 -3.60 10.10
CA MET A 100 11.32 -2.61 11.06
C MET A 100 12.43 -1.82 11.78
N LEU A 101 13.63 -2.39 11.90
CA LEU A 101 14.82 -1.72 12.44
C LEU A 101 15.58 -0.92 11.37
N GLY A 102 15.13 -0.94 10.11
CA GLY A 102 15.81 -0.29 8.98
C GLY A 102 16.98 -1.09 8.40
N GLU A 103 17.16 -2.35 8.80
CA GLU A 103 18.26 -3.23 8.39
C GLU A 103 17.89 -4.15 7.21
N GLY A 104 16.91 -3.78 6.37
CA GLY A 104 16.50 -4.56 5.20
C GLY A 104 15.33 -3.96 4.42
N ASP A 105 14.95 -4.62 3.32
CA ASP A 105 13.86 -4.18 2.44
C ASP A 105 12.48 -4.30 3.12
N LEU A 106 11.78 -3.18 3.21
CA LEU A 106 10.44 -3.06 3.79
C LEU A 106 9.32 -3.22 2.75
N LYS A 107 9.64 -3.26 1.46
CA LYS A 107 8.67 -3.24 0.36
C LYS A 107 7.60 -4.32 0.49
N ALA A 108 8.01 -5.59 0.54
CA ALA A 108 7.07 -6.70 0.58
C ALA A 108 6.17 -6.69 1.83
N TRP A 109 6.66 -6.11 2.93
CA TRP A 109 5.86 -5.94 4.14
C TRP A 109 4.86 -4.79 4.02
N HIS A 110 5.28 -3.64 3.50
CA HIS A 110 4.38 -2.52 3.20
C HIS A 110 3.30 -2.93 2.20
N GLU A 111 3.63 -3.63 1.12
CA GLU A 111 2.66 -4.16 0.16
C GLU A 111 1.66 -5.12 0.81
N GLY A 112 2.16 -6.01 1.67
CA GLY A 112 1.32 -6.96 2.39
C GLY A 112 0.36 -6.26 3.35
N LEU A 113 0.85 -5.29 4.11
CA LEU A 113 0.05 -4.53 5.07
C LEU A 113 -0.95 -3.59 4.40
N ASP A 114 -0.55 -2.92 3.31
CA ASP A 114 -1.46 -2.05 2.57
C ASP A 114 -2.64 -2.85 1.99
N LYS A 115 -2.40 -4.08 1.52
CA LYS A 115 -3.47 -4.98 1.06
C LYS A 115 -4.36 -5.49 2.19
N LEU A 116 -3.80 -5.78 3.36
CA LEU A 116 -4.52 -6.42 4.46
C LEU A 116 -5.24 -5.43 5.39
N ALA A 117 -4.61 -4.29 5.65
CA ALA A 117 -5.03 -3.29 6.63
C ALA A 117 -4.51 -1.89 6.26
N PRO A 118 -4.97 -1.32 5.13
CA PRO A 118 -4.44 -0.07 4.56
C PRO A 118 -4.55 1.11 5.53
N ASP A 119 -5.70 1.25 6.21
CA ASP A 119 -5.95 2.37 7.11
C ASP A 119 -5.06 2.27 8.37
N ALA A 120 -4.86 1.06 8.91
CA ALA A 120 -3.98 0.84 10.07
C ALA A 120 -2.49 1.02 9.72
N HIS A 121 -2.10 0.69 8.47
CA HIS A 121 -0.76 0.93 7.96
C HIS A 121 -0.48 2.44 7.82
N LEU A 122 -1.42 3.21 7.27
CA LEU A 122 -1.33 4.67 7.18
C LEU A 122 -1.20 5.31 8.57
N ASP A 123 -2.07 4.95 9.51
CA ASP A 123 -2.01 5.41 10.90
C ASP A 123 -0.66 5.09 11.56
N TRP A 124 -0.13 3.89 11.29
CA TRP A 124 1.16 3.47 11.83
C TRP A 124 2.31 4.31 11.26
N LEU A 125 2.32 4.58 9.96
CA LEU A 125 3.30 5.47 9.31
C LEU A 125 3.25 6.87 9.93
N MET A 126 2.05 7.44 10.09
CA MET A 126 1.89 8.75 10.74
C MET A 126 2.44 8.75 12.18
N LYS A 127 2.27 7.66 12.94
CA LYS A 127 2.84 7.51 14.29
C LYS A 127 4.36 7.35 14.31
N GLN A 128 4.98 6.89 13.23
CA GLN A 128 6.44 6.85 13.10
C GLN A 128 7.05 8.22 12.77
N GLY A 129 6.23 9.27 12.63
CA GLY A 129 6.67 10.64 12.39
C GLY A 129 6.65 11.06 10.93
N PHE A 130 6.13 10.22 10.02
CA PHE A 130 5.87 10.61 8.65
C PHE A 130 4.66 11.55 8.61
N SER A 131 4.75 12.63 7.84
CA SER A 131 3.58 13.41 7.44
C SER A 131 2.62 12.52 6.64
N GLU A 132 1.32 12.87 6.62
CA GLU A 132 0.34 12.15 5.81
C GLU A 132 0.75 12.10 4.33
N LYS A 133 1.38 13.18 3.83
CA LYS A 133 1.96 13.26 2.49
C LYS A 133 3.03 12.17 2.27
N GLU A 134 3.97 12.03 3.20
CA GLU A 134 5.00 10.98 3.12
C GLU A 134 4.39 9.58 3.29
N ALA A 135 3.39 9.43 4.16
CA ALA A 135 2.73 8.16 4.41
C ALA A 135 1.90 7.67 3.21
N LEU A 136 1.10 8.56 2.61
CA LEU A 136 0.38 8.29 1.35
C LEU A 136 1.36 8.02 0.20
N ARG A 137 2.50 8.72 0.16
CA ARG A 137 3.56 8.46 -0.84
C ARG A 137 4.23 7.10 -0.64
N LEU A 138 4.48 6.68 0.59
CA LEU A 138 5.02 5.34 0.89
C LEU A 138 4.01 4.24 0.54
N LYS A 139 2.72 4.50 0.79
CA LYS A 139 1.61 3.64 0.36
C LYS A 139 1.57 3.47 -1.15
N TRP A 140 1.73 4.57 -1.89
CA TRP A 140 1.71 4.58 -3.36
C TRP A 140 2.98 4.02 -4.01
N LEU A 141 4.14 4.31 -3.45
CA LEU A 141 5.41 3.98 -4.11
C LEU A 141 5.92 2.59 -3.78
N SER A 142 5.44 1.93 -2.71
CA SER A 142 5.82 0.55 -2.36
C SER A 142 7.33 0.29 -2.51
N LYS A 143 8.19 1.21 -2.05
CA LYS A 143 9.64 1.15 -2.32
C LYS A 143 10.47 1.50 -1.10
N ASP A 144 11.68 0.92 -1.08
CA ASP A 144 12.64 0.92 0.02
C ASP A 144 12.84 2.34 0.58
N MET A 145 12.69 2.45 1.90
CA MET A 145 12.81 3.68 2.68
C MET A 145 14.19 4.35 2.53
N ASN A 146 15.23 3.59 2.17
CA ASN A 146 16.59 4.10 1.97
C ASN A 146 16.83 4.74 0.59
N GLU A 147 16.01 4.41 -0.42
CA GLU A 147 16.14 4.95 -1.78
C GLU A 147 15.12 6.07 -2.08
N HIS A 148 14.19 6.32 -1.15
CA HIS A 148 13.09 7.27 -1.30
C HIS A 148 13.54 8.69 -1.70
N ASN A 149 14.57 9.24 -1.05
CA ASN A 149 15.00 10.61 -1.34
C ASN A 149 15.57 10.77 -2.75
N LEU A 150 16.35 9.78 -3.23
CA LEU A 150 16.91 9.81 -4.58
C LEU A 150 15.81 9.58 -5.62
N TYR A 151 14.94 8.59 -5.39
CA TYR A 151 13.78 8.35 -6.22
C TYR A 151 12.93 9.62 -6.37
N MET A 152 12.65 10.31 -5.26
CA MET A 152 11.85 11.53 -5.27
C MET A 152 12.56 12.69 -5.96
N ALA A 153 13.87 12.83 -5.80
CA ALA A 153 14.64 13.84 -6.53
C ALA A 153 14.57 13.61 -8.05
N ASP A 154 14.72 12.37 -8.49
CA ASP A 154 14.63 11.98 -9.90
C ASP A 154 13.20 12.14 -10.42
N PHE A 155 12.20 11.72 -9.66
CA PHE A 155 10.79 11.93 -9.97
C PHE A 155 10.50 13.42 -10.17
N MET A 156 10.83 14.26 -9.19
CA MET A 156 10.61 15.71 -9.30
C MET A 156 11.35 16.32 -10.50
N ARG A 157 12.56 15.85 -10.82
CA ARG A 157 13.34 16.31 -11.98
C ARG A 157 12.65 16.04 -13.32
N VAL A 158 11.93 14.92 -13.45
CA VAL A 158 11.13 14.63 -14.64
C VAL A 158 9.92 15.57 -14.71
N PHE A 159 9.22 15.78 -13.58
CA PHE A 159 7.96 16.53 -13.54
C PHE A 159 8.11 18.06 -13.46
N GLU A 160 9.31 18.58 -13.15
CA GLU A 160 9.56 20.00 -12.89
C GLU A 160 9.05 20.94 -14.00
N THR A 161 9.27 20.57 -15.26
CA THR A 161 8.96 21.39 -16.44
C THR A 161 7.51 21.22 -16.93
N LEU A 162 6.78 20.24 -16.42
CA LEU A 162 5.44 19.93 -16.91
C LEU A 162 4.42 20.93 -16.39
N GLU A 163 3.56 21.42 -17.28
CA GLU A 163 2.47 22.30 -16.89
C GLU A 163 1.36 21.54 -16.15
N ARG A 164 1.03 20.32 -16.59
CA ARG A 164 -0.01 19.47 -15.99
C ARG A 164 0.59 18.36 -15.14
N TRP A 165 -0.14 17.97 -14.08
CA TRP A 165 0.17 16.81 -13.25
C TRP A 165 -0.73 15.60 -13.54
N GLY A 166 -1.59 15.70 -14.55
CA GLY A 166 -2.39 14.59 -15.03
C GLY A 166 -3.13 14.94 -16.34
N PRO A 167 -3.77 13.95 -16.97
CA PRO A 167 -4.59 14.13 -18.16
C PRO A 167 -5.71 15.16 -17.95
N GLY A 168 -5.96 15.99 -18.96
CA GLY A 168 -7.02 17.00 -18.91
C GLY A 168 -6.89 18.08 -19.97
N SER A 169 -7.96 18.85 -20.14
CA SER A 169 -7.95 20.07 -20.95
C SER A 169 -9.03 21.03 -20.45
N GLU A 170 -8.87 22.32 -20.79
CA GLU A 170 -9.86 23.34 -20.47
C GLU A 170 -11.23 22.99 -21.07
N GLU A 171 -11.25 22.37 -22.26
CA GLU A 171 -12.48 21.99 -22.95
C GLU A 171 -13.22 20.85 -22.23
N GLU A 172 -12.52 19.91 -21.60
CA GLU A 172 -13.17 18.87 -20.78
C GLU A 172 -13.77 19.45 -19.50
N THR A 173 -13.06 20.38 -18.84
CA THR A 173 -13.59 21.10 -17.67
C THR A 173 -14.83 21.92 -18.05
N LYS A 174 -14.78 22.70 -19.16
CA LYS A 174 -15.94 23.46 -19.67
C LYS A 174 -17.11 22.55 -20.01
N LYS A 175 -16.85 21.44 -20.69
CA LYS A 175 -17.86 20.45 -21.06
C LYS A 175 -18.51 19.84 -19.83
N ALA A 176 -17.73 19.39 -18.85
CA ALA A 176 -18.26 18.86 -17.59
C ALA A 176 -19.12 19.89 -16.86
N LEU A 177 -18.67 21.14 -16.81
CA LEU A 177 -19.37 22.22 -16.12
C LEU A 177 -20.70 22.53 -16.80
N SER A 178 -20.74 22.49 -18.14
CA SER A 178 -21.98 22.67 -18.92
C SER A 178 -23.02 21.58 -18.68
N ARG A 179 -22.62 20.42 -18.11
CA ARG A 179 -23.53 19.34 -17.73
C ARG A 179 -24.06 19.49 -16.31
N VAL A 180 -23.53 20.42 -15.51
CA VAL A 180 -24.09 20.76 -14.21
C VAL A 180 -25.41 21.52 -14.44
N PRO A 181 -26.57 21.00 -14.00
CA PRO A 181 -27.89 21.58 -14.31
C PRO A 181 -28.14 22.97 -13.69
N THR A 182 -27.34 23.36 -12.70
CA THR A 182 -27.47 24.61 -11.96
C THR A 182 -26.24 25.49 -12.15
N LYS A 183 -26.42 26.80 -12.02
CA LYS A 183 -25.30 27.73 -11.93
C LYS A 183 -24.76 27.72 -10.49
N PRO A 184 -23.55 27.20 -10.25
CA PRO A 184 -22.98 27.19 -8.91
C PRO A 184 -22.66 28.61 -8.45
N THR A 185 -22.72 28.82 -7.15
CA THR A 185 -22.33 30.07 -6.48
C THR A 185 -21.19 29.84 -5.48
N LYS A 186 -21.01 28.60 -4.99
CA LYS A 186 -19.95 28.20 -4.07
C LYS A 186 -19.36 26.86 -4.48
N ILE A 187 -18.17 26.91 -5.07
CA ILE A 187 -17.46 25.73 -5.56
C ILE A 187 -16.38 25.35 -4.57
N LEU A 188 -16.28 24.06 -4.23
CA LEU A 188 -15.11 23.47 -3.59
C LEU A 188 -14.37 22.62 -4.60
N GLU A 189 -13.13 22.98 -4.94
CA GLU A 189 -12.25 22.17 -5.78
C GLU A 189 -11.23 21.41 -4.95
N ILE A 190 -11.21 20.08 -5.08
CA ILE A 190 -10.40 19.15 -4.27
C ILE A 190 -9.24 18.59 -5.09
N GLY A 191 -8.01 18.88 -4.63
CA GLY A 191 -6.80 18.52 -5.36
C GLY A 191 -6.64 19.39 -6.60
N CYS A 192 -6.66 20.72 -6.42
CA CYS A 192 -6.63 21.67 -7.54
C CYS A 192 -5.28 21.69 -8.28
N GLY A 193 -4.20 21.18 -7.66
CA GLY A 193 -2.86 21.25 -8.21
C GLY A 193 -2.49 22.69 -8.59
N LYS A 194 -2.01 22.88 -9.83
CA LYS A 194 -1.67 24.20 -10.37
C LYS A 194 -2.89 25.05 -10.78
N GLY A 195 -4.11 24.55 -10.55
CA GLY A 195 -5.38 25.27 -10.70
C GLY A 195 -5.80 25.60 -12.13
N LEU A 196 -5.48 24.72 -13.07
CA LEU A 196 -5.93 24.84 -14.47
C LEU A 196 -7.46 24.71 -14.56
N ALA A 197 -8.05 23.72 -13.88
CA ALA A 197 -9.49 23.58 -13.77
C ALA A 197 -10.10 24.74 -12.97
N THR A 198 -9.47 25.15 -11.86
CA THR A 198 -9.87 26.34 -11.07
C THR A 198 -10.03 27.59 -11.92
N GLN A 199 -9.08 27.86 -12.81
CA GLN A 199 -9.14 29.02 -13.71
C GLN A 199 -10.36 28.92 -14.63
N VAL A 200 -10.58 27.77 -15.26
CA VAL A 200 -11.75 27.56 -16.13
C VAL A 200 -13.05 27.75 -15.35
N LEU A 201 -13.15 27.19 -14.14
CA LEU A 201 -14.32 27.37 -13.29
C LEU A 201 -14.56 28.86 -12.95
N ALA A 202 -13.50 29.63 -12.70
CA ALA A 202 -13.59 31.05 -12.42
C ALA A 202 -14.07 31.85 -13.65
N GLU A 203 -13.56 31.52 -14.84
CA GLU A 203 -13.91 32.18 -16.11
C GLU A 203 -15.33 31.84 -16.58
N GLN A 204 -15.83 30.63 -16.28
CA GLN A 204 -17.12 30.15 -16.76
C GLN A 204 -18.28 30.37 -15.77
N THR A 205 -18.00 30.85 -14.56
CA THR A 205 -19.00 31.05 -13.51
C THR A 205 -18.82 32.40 -12.83
N GLU A 206 -19.78 32.78 -11.98
CA GLU A 206 -19.64 33.89 -11.02
C GLU A 206 -19.42 33.39 -9.58
N ALA A 207 -19.10 32.11 -9.41
CA ALA A 207 -18.97 31.48 -8.10
C ALA A 207 -17.72 31.96 -7.34
N THR A 208 -17.81 31.96 -6.02
CA THR A 208 -16.62 31.90 -5.16
C THR A 208 -16.11 30.47 -5.16
N ILE A 209 -14.80 30.32 -5.35
CA ILE A 209 -14.12 29.03 -5.44
C ILE A 209 -13.19 28.90 -4.23
N THR A 210 -13.41 27.86 -3.44
CA THR A 210 -12.46 27.39 -2.44
C THR A 210 -11.66 26.25 -3.06
N ALA A 211 -10.36 26.46 -3.29
CA ALA A 211 -9.47 25.48 -3.90
C ALA A 211 -8.55 24.88 -2.83
N ILE A 212 -8.46 23.55 -2.78
CA ILE A 212 -7.66 22.85 -1.79
C ILE A 212 -6.63 21.94 -2.45
N ASP A 213 -5.45 21.89 -1.84
CA ASP A 213 -4.38 20.96 -2.20
C ASP A 213 -3.50 20.71 -0.96
N ASN A 214 -2.71 19.64 -0.97
CA ASN A 214 -1.74 19.36 0.08
C ASN A 214 -0.35 19.97 -0.19
N GLU A 215 -0.21 20.68 -1.31
CA GLU A 215 1.02 21.35 -1.73
C GLU A 215 0.86 22.88 -1.75
N GLN A 216 1.35 23.54 -0.70
CA GLN A 216 1.28 25.00 -0.56
C GLN A 216 1.87 25.73 -1.78
N SER A 217 2.96 25.23 -2.38
CA SER A 217 3.56 25.88 -3.55
C SER A 217 2.66 25.86 -4.80
N ALA A 218 1.72 24.92 -4.88
CA ALA A 218 0.70 24.88 -5.92
C ALA A 218 -0.37 25.97 -5.68
N LEU A 219 -0.79 26.13 -4.43
CA LEU A 219 -1.74 27.17 -4.00
C LEU A 219 -1.17 28.58 -4.13
N ASP A 220 0.12 28.78 -3.85
CA ASP A 220 0.80 30.07 -4.04
C ASP A 220 0.75 30.49 -5.51
N ARG A 221 1.08 29.58 -6.42
CA ARG A 221 1.00 29.80 -7.88
C ARG A 221 -0.42 30.07 -8.35
N LEU A 222 -1.40 29.37 -7.79
CA LEU A 222 -2.81 29.60 -8.09
C LEU A 222 -3.25 31.00 -7.64
N THR A 223 -2.81 31.42 -6.45
CA THR A 223 -3.09 32.75 -5.90
C THR A 223 -2.49 33.85 -6.78
N GLU A 224 -1.21 33.74 -7.15
CA GLU A 224 -0.53 34.66 -8.07
C GLU A 224 -1.25 34.76 -9.42
N ARG A 225 -1.73 33.64 -9.96
CA ARG A 225 -2.50 33.60 -11.20
C ARG A 225 -3.81 34.38 -11.08
N PHE A 226 -4.56 34.19 -9.97
CA PHE A 226 -5.82 34.90 -9.75
C PHE A 226 -5.62 36.39 -9.49
N GLU A 227 -4.49 36.80 -8.90
CA GLU A 227 -4.09 38.20 -8.80
C GLU A 227 -3.88 38.82 -10.18
N GLN A 228 -3.16 38.13 -11.08
CA GLN A 228 -2.92 38.59 -12.45
C GLN A 228 -4.20 38.69 -13.28
N LEU A 229 -5.15 37.78 -13.06
CA LEU A 229 -6.47 37.79 -13.72
C LEU A 229 -7.44 38.81 -13.09
N GLY A 230 -7.10 39.43 -11.96
CA GLY A 230 -7.99 40.32 -11.23
C GLY A 230 -9.19 39.61 -10.59
N LEU A 231 -9.06 38.32 -10.29
CA LEU A 231 -10.12 37.45 -9.77
C LEU A 231 -9.90 37.04 -8.29
N SER A 232 -8.90 37.60 -7.60
CA SER A 232 -8.54 37.20 -6.22
C SER A 232 -9.70 37.24 -5.22
N GLN A 233 -10.68 38.14 -5.40
CA GLN A 233 -11.85 38.22 -4.50
C GLN A 233 -12.77 37.00 -4.58
N ARG A 234 -12.61 36.17 -5.61
CA ARG A 234 -13.40 34.96 -5.84
C ARG A 234 -12.65 33.68 -5.48
N LEU A 235 -11.40 33.77 -5.03
CA LEU A 235 -10.58 32.61 -4.68
C LEU A 235 -10.29 32.59 -3.18
N GLU A 236 -10.57 31.45 -2.57
CA GLU A 236 -10.04 31.07 -1.27
C GLU A 236 -9.15 29.84 -1.47
N THR A 237 -7.96 29.82 -0.88
CA THR A 237 -7.07 28.65 -0.91
C THR A 237 -6.91 28.07 0.48
N GLU A 238 -6.88 26.74 0.58
CA GLU A 238 -6.67 26.04 1.85
C GLU A 238 -5.69 24.88 1.65
N CYS A 239 -4.53 24.95 2.32
CA CYS A 239 -3.55 23.86 2.30
C CYS A 239 -3.97 22.78 3.30
N SER A 240 -4.76 21.81 2.82
CA SER A 240 -5.36 20.77 3.66
C SER A 240 -5.40 19.42 2.94
N SER A 241 -5.49 18.34 3.71
CA SER A 241 -5.71 17.01 3.16
C SER A 241 -7.16 16.84 2.70
N MET A 242 -7.36 16.13 1.60
CA MET A 242 -8.69 15.80 1.10
C MET A 242 -9.48 14.83 2.01
N THR A 243 -8.78 14.17 2.94
CA THR A 243 -9.35 13.24 3.93
C THR A 243 -9.99 13.96 5.12
N GLU A 244 -9.52 15.17 5.45
CA GLU A 244 -9.96 15.97 6.59
C GLU A 244 -10.22 17.41 6.16
N LEU A 245 -11.43 17.65 5.63
CA LEU A 245 -11.83 18.95 5.11
C LEU A 245 -12.41 19.85 6.22
N PRO A 246 -11.83 21.03 6.50
CA PRO A 246 -12.19 21.88 7.65
C PRO A 246 -13.44 22.74 7.40
N PHE A 247 -14.40 22.24 6.62
CA PHE A 247 -15.57 23.02 6.22
C PHE A 247 -16.84 22.60 6.96
N ALA A 248 -17.72 23.58 7.19
CA ALA A 248 -19.03 23.29 7.77
C ALA A 248 -19.89 22.46 6.79
N LYS A 249 -20.84 21.70 7.34
CA LYS A 249 -21.80 20.95 6.52
C LYS A 249 -22.60 21.90 5.62
N ARG A 250 -22.93 21.44 4.41
CA ARG A 250 -23.74 22.16 3.40
C ARG A 250 -23.17 23.53 3.03
N SER A 251 -21.85 23.65 2.92
CA SER A 251 -21.17 24.90 2.56
C SER A 251 -21.12 25.15 1.04
N PHE A 252 -21.18 24.10 0.22
CA PHE A 252 -20.93 24.19 -1.22
C PHE A 252 -22.12 23.69 -2.05
N ASP A 253 -22.34 24.29 -3.22
CA ASP A 253 -23.37 23.86 -4.18
C ASP A 253 -22.79 23.05 -5.35
N LEU A 254 -21.48 23.15 -5.58
CA LEU A 254 -20.74 22.28 -6.47
C LEU A 254 -19.42 21.86 -5.84
N MET A 255 -19.11 20.58 -5.87
CA MET A 255 -17.78 20.05 -5.58
C MET A 255 -17.13 19.56 -6.86
N TRP A 256 -15.83 19.80 -7.01
CA TRP A 256 -15.07 19.52 -8.23
C TRP A 256 -13.79 18.76 -7.89
N ALA A 257 -13.51 17.66 -8.58
CA ALA A 257 -12.30 16.86 -8.35
C ALA A 257 -11.85 16.20 -9.66
N GLU A 258 -10.88 16.79 -10.35
CA GLU A 258 -10.26 16.20 -11.53
C GLU A 258 -9.01 15.42 -11.12
N GLY A 259 -9.02 14.09 -11.29
CA GLY A 259 -7.84 13.26 -11.09
C GLY A 259 -7.33 13.22 -9.66
N SER A 260 -8.22 13.35 -8.67
CA SER A 260 -7.83 13.39 -7.25
C SER A 260 -8.66 12.45 -6.35
N ALA A 261 -9.93 12.18 -6.67
CA ALA A 261 -10.81 11.35 -5.85
C ALA A 261 -10.30 9.91 -5.65
N TYR A 262 -9.55 9.37 -6.61
CA TYR A 262 -8.96 8.03 -6.53
C TYR A 262 -7.97 7.88 -5.37
N ILE A 263 -7.36 8.98 -4.89
CA ILE A 263 -6.36 8.96 -3.81
C ILE A 263 -6.99 8.44 -2.51
N MET A 264 -8.25 8.79 -2.25
CA MET A 264 -9.03 8.26 -1.14
C MET A 264 -9.72 6.92 -1.48
N GLY A 265 -9.83 6.61 -2.77
CA GLY A 265 -10.83 5.69 -3.32
C GLY A 265 -12.17 6.41 -3.52
N VAL A 266 -12.76 6.27 -4.70
CA VAL A 266 -13.93 7.08 -5.12
C VAL A 266 -15.11 6.94 -4.16
N GLU A 267 -15.42 5.72 -3.70
CA GLU A 267 -16.53 5.52 -2.75
C GLU A 267 -16.23 6.17 -1.39
N LYS A 268 -14.99 6.07 -0.87
CA LYS A 268 -14.63 6.73 0.39
C LYS A 268 -14.69 8.26 0.26
N ALA A 269 -14.19 8.80 -0.85
CA ALA A 269 -14.25 10.23 -1.16
C ALA A 269 -15.69 10.75 -1.18
N LEU A 270 -16.56 10.13 -2.01
CA LEU A 270 -17.96 10.54 -2.13
C LEU A 270 -18.71 10.43 -0.80
N ALA A 271 -18.42 9.42 0.03
CA ALA A 271 -19.04 9.29 1.35
C ALA A 271 -18.61 10.42 2.30
N ALA A 272 -17.31 10.71 2.36
CA ALA A 272 -16.75 11.74 3.24
C ALA A 272 -17.20 13.15 2.85
N TRP A 273 -17.27 13.43 1.54
CA TRP A 273 -17.58 14.76 1.00
C TRP A 273 -19.06 15.11 1.02
N LYS A 274 -19.95 14.10 1.11
CA LYS A 274 -21.40 14.27 1.00
C LYS A 274 -21.98 15.31 1.95
N ASP A 275 -21.47 15.40 3.18
CA ASP A 275 -21.98 16.31 4.20
C ASP A 275 -21.63 17.77 3.94
N LEU A 276 -20.58 18.05 3.18
CA LEU A 276 -20.16 19.41 2.80
C LEU A 276 -21.05 20.00 1.71
N LEU A 277 -21.67 19.14 0.91
CA LEU A 277 -22.53 19.53 -0.19
C LEU A 277 -23.93 19.91 0.31
N SER A 278 -24.48 20.99 -0.24
CA SER A 278 -25.87 21.40 -0.02
C SER A 278 -26.86 20.32 -0.50
N ASP A 279 -28.11 20.38 -0.02
CA ASP A 279 -29.10 19.31 -0.27
C ASP A 279 -29.42 19.09 -1.76
N ASN A 280 -29.26 20.12 -2.60
CA ASN A 280 -29.42 20.05 -4.06
C ASN A 280 -28.09 20.25 -4.82
N GLY A 281 -26.97 20.05 -4.15
CA GLY A 281 -25.66 20.29 -4.76
C GLY A 281 -25.22 19.15 -5.68
N TYR A 282 -24.18 19.46 -6.46
CA TYR A 282 -23.60 18.55 -7.43
C TYR A 282 -22.15 18.24 -7.11
N VAL A 283 -21.66 17.10 -7.59
CA VAL A 283 -20.24 16.73 -7.55
C VAL A 283 -19.82 16.40 -8.97
N MET A 284 -18.72 16.97 -9.43
CA MET A 284 -18.02 16.54 -10.64
C MET A 284 -16.75 15.83 -10.20
N ILE A 285 -16.60 14.57 -10.60
CA ILE A 285 -15.32 13.86 -10.46
C ILE A 285 -14.84 13.32 -11.80
N SER A 286 -13.53 13.26 -11.98
CA SER A 286 -12.93 12.38 -12.98
C SER A 286 -12.26 11.19 -12.30
N ASP A 287 -12.47 10.00 -12.86
CA ASP A 287 -11.90 8.74 -12.35
C ASP A 287 -11.26 7.95 -13.49
N MET A 288 -10.20 7.20 -13.17
CA MET A 288 -9.60 6.27 -14.11
C MET A 288 -10.48 5.01 -14.21
N VAL A 289 -10.88 4.65 -15.42
CA VAL A 289 -11.78 3.52 -15.67
C VAL A 289 -11.30 2.65 -16.82
N TRP A 290 -11.72 1.39 -16.82
CA TRP A 290 -11.62 0.50 -17.97
C TRP A 290 -12.59 0.95 -19.07
N ARG A 291 -12.06 1.04 -20.30
CA ARG A 291 -12.81 1.31 -21.54
C ARG A 291 -13.22 0.03 -22.27
N THR A 292 -12.70 -1.11 -21.85
CA THR A 292 -12.95 -2.44 -22.41
C THR A 292 -13.22 -3.47 -21.31
N ASP A 293 -14.09 -4.43 -21.59
CA ASP A 293 -14.38 -5.56 -20.69
C ASP A 293 -13.28 -6.65 -20.74
N SER A 294 -12.28 -6.49 -21.62
CA SER A 294 -11.20 -7.45 -21.81
C SER A 294 -9.84 -6.74 -21.92
N PRO A 295 -9.38 -6.05 -20.85
CA PRO A 295 -8.08 -5.39 -20.86
C PRO A 295 -6.96 -6.43 -20.96
N SER A 296 -5.83 -6.01 -21.50
CA SER A 296 -4.66 -6.88 -21.58
C SER A 296 -4.12 -7.20 -20.18
N LYS A 297 -3.47 -8.35 -20.05
CA LYS A 297 -2.82 -8.75 -18.79
C LYS A 297 -1.83 -7.68 -18.30
N GLU A 298 -1.10 -7.06 -19.22
CA GLU A 298 -0.15 -5.99 -18.92
C GLU A 298 -0.84 -4.79 -18.26
N SER A 299 -1.93 -4.28 -18.84
CA SER A 299 -2.71 -3.19 -18.24
C SER A 299 -3.30 -3.59 -16.89
N ILE A 300 -3.80 -4.82 -16.75
CA ILE A 300 -4.33 -5.33 -15.47
C ILE A 300 -3.23 -5.35 -14.41
N ASP A 301 -2.06 -5.91 -14.72
CA ASP A 301 -0.94 -6.03 -13.78
C ASP A 301 -0.42 -4.65 -13.36
N PHE A 302 -0.40 -3.67 -14.28
CA PHE A 302 -0.06 -2.28 -13.99
C PHE A 302 -1.06 -1.60 -13.06
N TRP A 303 -2.35 -1.57 -13.44
CA TRP A 303 -3.36 -0.88 -12.63
C TRP A 303 -3.65 -1.58 -11.29
N ASN A 304 -3.43 -2.88 -11.16
CA ASN A 304 -3.48 -3.56 -9.87
C ASN A 304 -2.41 -3.07 -8.87
N GLN A 305 -1.31 -2.48 -9.37
CA GLN A 305 -0.27 -1.88 -8.54
C GLN A 305 -0.56 -0.39 -8.29
N GLU A 306 -0.94 0.35 -9.33
CA GLU A 306 -1.11 1.82 -9.24
C GLU A 306 -2.49 2.25 -8.70
N TYR A 307 -3.58 1.64 -9.19
CA TYR A 307 -4.94 1.97 -8.78
C TYR A 307 -5.86 0.74 -8.87
N PRO A 308 -5.81 -0.17 -7.87
CA PRO A 308 -6.54 -1.44 -7.91
C PRO A 308 -8.07 -1.27 -7.87
N ASP A 309 -8.59 -0.08 -7.53
CA ASP A 309 -10.02 0.23 -7.63
C ASP A 309 -10.43 0.72 -9.03
N ILE A 310 -9.61 0.56 -10.07
CA ILE A 310 -10.06 0.83 -11.44
C ILE A 310 -11.29 -0.04 -11.79
N GLN A 311 -12.37 0.61 -12.23
CA GLN A 311 -13.63 -0.06 -12.55
C GLN A 311 -14.03 0.16 -14.01
N LEU A 312 -14.98 -0.64 -14.50
CA LEU A 312 -15.75 -0.28 -15.70
C LEU A 312 -16.65 0.92 -15.41
N VAL A 313 -16.93 1.73 -16.42
CA VAL A 313 -17.86 2.89 -16.33
C VAL A 313 -19.19 2.48 -15.71
N GLN A 314 -19.78 1.37 -16.16
CA GLN A 314 -21.07 0.89 -15.68
C GLN A 314 -21.03 0.50 -14.20
N THR A 315 -19.98 -0.20 -13.76
CA THR A 315 -19.77 -0.54 -12.35
C THR A 315 -19.66 0.72 -11.50
N ARG A 316 -18.92 1.73 -11.97
CA ARG A 316 -18.75 2.99 -11.24
C ARG A 316 -20.07 3.76 -11.09
N ILE A 317 -20.89 3.79 -12.14
CA ILE A 317 -22.24 4.38 -12.10
C ILE A 317 -23.11 3.66 -11.06
N GLU A 318 -23.05 2.33 -10.99
CA GLU A 318 -23.81 1.55 -10.00
C GLU A 318 -23.36 1.81 -8.57
N GLN A 319 -22.05 1.92 -8.33
CA GLN A 319 -21.48 2.31 -7.03
C GLN A 319 -21.98 3.71 -6.63
N MET A 320 -21.84 4.71 -7.50
CA MET A 320 -22.32 6.08 -7.24
C MET A 320 -23.82 6.12 -6.91
N ASN A 321 -24.64 5.37 -7.65
CA ASN A 321 -26.08 5.29 -7.40
C ASN A 321 -26.42 4.68 -6.03
N LYS A 322 -25.65 3.69 -5.57
CA LYS A 322 -25.82 3.08 -4.23
C LYS A 322 -25.48 4.06 -3.10
N MET A 323 -24.62 5.03 -3.36
CA MET A 323 -24.17 6.04 -2.38
C MET A 323 -25.11 7.23 -2.21
N SER A 324 -26.35 7.11 -2.69
CA SER A 324 -27.32 8.22 -2.79
C SER A 324 -26.74 9.44 -3.53
N TYR A 325 -26.03 9.15 -4.61
CA TYR A 325 -25.85 10.09 -5.71
C TYR A 325 -26.70 9.62 -6.89
N GLN A 326 -27.04 10.54 -7.78
CA GLN A 326 -27.58 10.23 -9.10
C GLN A 326 -26.58 10.69 -10.14
N VAL A 327 -26.18 9.79 -11.04
CA VAL A 327 -25.40 10.20 -12.21
C VAL A 327 -26.31 10.99 -13.15
N VAL A 328 -26.00 12.28 -13.32
CA VAL A 328 -26.73 13.23 -14.17
C VAL A 328 -26.24 13.12 -15.61
N ASP A 329 -24.93 13.11 -15.78
CA ASP A 329 -24.25 12.95 -17.06
C ASP A 329 -22.87 12.34 -16.82
N HIS A 330 -22.30 11.71 -17.84
CA HIS A 330 -20.95 11.19 -17.81
C HIS A 330 -20.41 11.03 -19.23
N PHE A 331 -19.11 11.25 -19.42
CA PHE A 331 -18.48 11.08 -20.73
C PHE A 331 -16.98 10.75 -20.61
N PRO A 332 -16.41 10.03 -21.58
CA PRO A 332 -14.98 9.76 -21.57
C PRO A 332 -14.20 11.04 -21.88
N MET A 333 -13.06 11.20 -21.22
CA MET A 333 -12.08 12.22 -21.58
C MET A 333 -11.53 11.93 -22.99
N SER A 334 -11.37 12.99 -23.79
CA SER A 334 -10.83 12.89 -25.15
C SER A 334 -9.36 12.44 -25.18
N GLU A 335 -8.97 11.92 -26.34
CA GLU A 335 -7.57 11.57 -26.62
C GLU A 335 -6.66 12.81 -26.58
N GLU A 336 -7.15 13.97 -27.01
CA GLU A 336 -6.41 15.23 -26.93
C GLU A 336 -6.09 15.61 -25.49
N ALA A 337 -7.06 15.56 -24.58
CA ALA A 337 -6.84 15.81 -23.15
C ALA A 337 -5.88 14.80 -22.51
N TRP A 338 -5.85 13.56 -23.00
CA TRP A 338 -4.87 12.56 -22.59
C TRP A 338 -3.46 12.90 -23.05
N LEU A 339 -3.31 13.29 -24.32
CA LEU A 339 -2.04 13.67 -24.92
C LEU A 339 -1.49 15.00 -24.41
N ASN A 340 -2.35 15.91 -23.92
CA ASN A 340 -1.92 17.15 -23.26
C ASN A 340 -1.05 16.90 -22.02
N TYR A 341 -1.10 15.69 -21.45
CA TYR A 341 -0.22 15.26 -20.38
C TYR A 341 0.86 14.30 -20.87
N TYR A 342 0.47 13.18 -21.51
CA TYR A 342 1.44 12.14 -21.89
C TYR A 342 2.34 12.52 -23.07
N GLY A 343 1.96 13.51 -23.89
CA GLY A 343 2.80 14.07 -24.94
C GLY A 343 4.03 14.78 -24.36
N PRO A 344 3.85 15.90 -23.61
CA PRO A 344 4.95 16.60 -22.96
C PRO A 344 5.77 15.72 -22.00
N LEU A 345 5.11 14.83 -21.25
CA LEU A 345 5.81 13.88 -20.38
C LEU A 345 6.66 12.90 -21.19
N GLY A 346 6.18 12.41 -22.34
CA GLY A 346 6.95 11.54 -23.23
C GLY A 346 8.14 12.24 -23.86
N GLU A 347 8.00 13.50 -24.28
CA GLU A 347 9.11 14.34 -24.73
C GLU A 347 10.16 14.49 -23.63
N ARG A 348 9.69 14.78 -22.40
CA ARG A 348 10.57 14.95 -21.25
C ARG A 348 11.32 13.68 -20.87
N VAL A 349 10.67 12.52 -20.95
CA VAL A 349 11.31 11.22 -20.78
C VAL A 349 12.37 11.00 -21.86
N ALA A 350 12.08 11.31 -23.12
CA ALA A 350 13.04 11.16 -24.21
C ALA A 350 14.28 12.06 -24.05
N GLU A 351 14.11 13.29 -23.56
CA GLU A 351 15.21 14.21 -23.24
C GLU A 351 16.15 13.66 -22.17
N LEU A 352 15.59 13.11 -21.09
CA LEU A 352 16.34 12.68 -19.91
C LEU A 352 16.91 11.26 -20.02
N GLU A 353 16.54 10.50 -21.04
CA GLU A 353 16.95 9.10 -21.25
C GLU A 353 18.46 8.89 -21.08
N SER A 354 19.27 9.71 -21.74
CA SER A 354 20.73 9.54 -21.72
C SER A 354 21.36 9.80 -20.34
N GLU A 355 20.68 10.55 -19.46
CA GLU A 355 21.18 10.96 -18.15
C GLU A 355 20.60 10.11 -17.02
N MET A 356 19.37 9.62 -17.17
CA MET A 356 18.58 9.00 -16.11
C MET A 356 18.19 7.54 -16.40
N ALA A 357 18.72 6.93 -17.47
CA ALA A 357 18.40 5.55 -17.86
C ALA A 357 18.49 4.52 -16.73
N GLU A 358 19.38 4.72 -15.75
CA GLU A 358 19.53 3.81 -14.62
C GLU A 358 18.66 4.14 -13.40
N SER A 359 18.04 5.32 -13.36
CA SER A 359 17.16 5.73 -12.27
C SER A 359 15.90 4.85 -12.23
N PRO A 360 15.57 4.26 -11.06
CA PRO A 360 14.32 3.52 -10.90
C PRO A 360 13.08 4.36 -11.22
N ALA A 361 13.02 5.59 -10.71
CA ALA A 361 11.90 6.51 -10.96
C ALA A 361 11.72 6.78 -12.46
N PHE A 362 12.83 7.00 -13.16
CA PHE A 362 12.79 7.21 -14.61
C PHE A 362 12.29 5.96 -15.35
N LYS A 363 12.74 4.76 -14.95
CA LYS A 363 12.27 3.49 -15.55
C LYS A 363 10.76 3.30 -15.35
N ASP A 364 10.23 3.61 -14.17
CA ASP A 364 8.80 3.49 -13.89
C ASP A 364 7.98 4.50 -14.70
N ILE A 365 8.38 5.77 -14.70
CA ILE A 365 7.70 6.83 -15.47
C ILE A 365 7.73 6.50 -16.97
N LYS A 366 8.87 6.03 -17.49
CA LYS A 366 8.99 5.59 -18.88
C LYS A 366 8.06 4.41 -19.17
N HIS A 367 7.93 3.46 -18.24
CA HIS A 367 6.99 2.36 -18.40
C HIS A 367 5.54 2.86 -18.42
N GLU A 368 5.15 3.74 -17.49
CA GLU A 368 3.84 4.38 -17.45
C GLU A 368 3.54 5.09 -18.77
N VAL A 369 4.44 5.97 -19.25
CA VAL A 369 4.26 6.71 -20.51
C VAL A 369 4.04 5.76 -21.67
N ASN A 370 4.86 4.71 -21.79
CA ASN A 370 4.72 3.74 -22.88
C ASN A 370 3.39 3.00 -22.81
N LEU A 371 2.98 2.55 -21.63
CA LEU A 371 1.72 1.84 -21.45
C LEU A 371 0.52 2.77 -21.75
N CYS A 372 0.53 3.97 -21.15
CA CYS A 372 -0.54 4.95 -21.27
C CYS A 372 -0.68 5.53 -22.68
N THR A 373 0.39 5.54 -23.48
CA THR A 373 0.31 5.94 -24.90
C THR A 373 -0.11 4.79 -25.80
N GLN A 374 0.41 3.57 -25.61
CA GLN A 374 0.13 2.44 -26.49
C GLN A 374 -1.23 1.77 -26.21
N ARG A 375 -1.73 1.86 -24.97
CA ARG A 375 -2.93 1.18 -24.49
C ARG A 375 -4.04 2.13 -24.06
N ALA A 376 -4.01 3.40 -24.48
CA ALA A 376 -5.05 4.41 -24.18
C ALA A 376 -6.49 4.02 -24.61
N HIS A 377 -6.64 2.98 -25.43
CA HIS A 377 -7.93 2.43 -25.82
C HIS A 377 -8.51 1.45 -24.77
N GLU A 378 -7.69 0.90 -23.87
CA GLU A 378 -8.11 -0.06 -22.85
C GLU A 378 -8.61 0.63 -21.57
N PHE A 379 -8.09 1.81 -21.25
CA PHE A 379 -8.42 2.58 -20.04
C PHE A 379 -8.29 4.08 -20.29
N GLY A 380 -8.83 4.90 -19.40
CA GLY A 380 -8.59 6.34 -19.40
C GLY A 380 -9.53 7.06 -18.43
N TYR A 381 -9.35 8.37 -18.29
CA TYR A 381 -10.25 9.16 -17.44
C TYR A 381 -11.66 9.23 -18.02
N HIS A 382 -12.64 9.21 -17.12
CA HIS A 382 -14.05 9.41 -17.40
C HIS A 382 -14.61 10.43 -16.42
N MET A 383 -15.35 11.41 -16.95
CA MET A 383 -15.95 12.50 -16.18
C MET A 383 -17.36 12.09 -15.75
N PHE A 384 -17.69 12.29 -14.48
CA PHE A 384 -19.00 11.99 -13.90
C PHE A 384 -19.58 13.22 -13.21
N VAL A 385 -20.78 13.63 -13.61
CA VAL A 385 -21.55 14.68 -12.93
C VAL A 385 -22.65 14.03 -12.11
N LEU A 386 -22.62 14.28 -10.81
CA LEU A 386 -23.45 13.62 -9.82
C LEU A 386 -24.34 14.64 -9.11
N ALA A 387 -25.63 14.33 -8.95
CA ALA A 387 -26.52 15.06 -8.06
C ALA A 387 -26.61 14.31 -6.72
N LYS A 388 -26.53 15.03 -5.60
CA LYS A 388 -26.80 14.42 -4.29
C LYS A 388 -28.30 14.10 -4.15
N ARG A 389 -28.60 12.94 -3.57
CA ARG A 389 -29.95 12.50 -3.21
C ARG A 389 -30.18 12.51 -1.71
#